data_AF-A0A078GXB4-F1
#
_entry.id   AF-A0A078GXB4-F1
#
_cell.length_a   1.000
_cell.length_b   1.000
_cell.length_c   1.000
_cell.angle_alpha   90.00
_cell.angle_beta   90.00
_cell.angle_gamma   90.00
#
_symmetry.space_group_name_H-M   'P 1'
#
loop_
_entity.id
_entity.type
_entity.pdbx_description
1 polymer ?
#
loop_
_entity_poly.entity_id
_entity_poly.type
_entity_poly.pdbx_seq_one_letter_code
_entity_poly.pdbx_strand_id
1 'polypeptide(L)'
;MEQARQNFSLNRSRFKTNGDLLWGMQFLSEKKFEQKIPRVRVEDAEKITYKDAKTAMRRGILYLAALQAKDGHWPAENSGIMILNSPFVSSCSFSNSL
;
A
#
# COMPACT_ATOMS: atom_id res chain seq x y z
N MET A 1 -4.37 13.73 -2.52
CA MET A 1 -5.02 12.42 -2.76
C MET A 1 -5.60 12.31 -4.16
N GLU A 2 -6.43 13.27 -4.59
CA GLU A 2 -7.04 13.23 -5.93
C GLU A 2 -6.01 13.16 -7.07
N GLN A 3 -4.97 13.97 -7.04
CA GLN A 3 -3.88 13.92 -8.04
C GLN A 3 -3.17 12.55 -8.08
N ALA A 4 -2.98 11.89 -6.95
CA ALA A 4 -2.36 10.56 -6.89
C ALA A 4 -3.26 9.50 -7.53
N ARG A 5 -4.59 9.58 -7.32
CA ARG A 5 -5.58 8.72 -7.96
C ARG A 5 -5.64 8.94 -9.47
N GLN A 6 -5.63 10.20 -9.92
CA GLN A 6 -5.60 10.55 -11.34
C GLN A 6 -4.34 10.02 -12.02
N ASN A 7 -3.17 10.25 -11.41
CA ASN A 7 -1.90 9.78 -11.94
C ASN A 7 -1.86 8.24 -12.03
N PHE A 8 -2.33 7.54 -11.00
CA PHE A 8 -2.47 6.08 -11.02
C PHE A 8 -3.40 5.63 -12.16
N SER A 9 -4.56 6.26 -12.32
CA SER A 9 -5.52 5.91 -13.37
C SER A 9 -4.96 6.10 -14.78
N LEU A 10 -4.19 7.17 -15.02
CA LEU A 10 -3.60 7.47 -16.33
C LEU A 10 -2.44 6.54 -16.68
N ASN A 11 -1.70 6.06 -15.69
CA ASN A 11 -0.45 5.33 -15.90
C ASN A 11 -0.58 3.81 -15.68
N ARG A 12 -1.77 3.32 -15.32
CA ARG A 12 -1.97 1.91 -14.91
C ARG A 12 -1.71 0.85 -15.96
N SER A 13 -1.79 1.21 -17.24
CA SER A 13 -1.46 0.31 -18.36
C SER A 13 0.01 0.38 -18.77
N ARG A 14 0.70 1.48 -18.43
CA ARG A 14 2.07 1.75 -18.85
C ARG A 14 3.11 1.19 -17.89
N PHE A 15 2.79 1.17 -16.60
CA PHE A 15 3.66 0.64 -15.56
C PHE A 15 2.96 -0.49 -14.84
N LYS A 16 3.73 -1.47 -14.35
CA LYS A 16 3.20 -2.51 -13.45
C LYS A 16 2.73 -1.82 -12.17
N THR A 17 1.42 -1.58 -12.08
CA THR A 17 0.84 -0.92 -10.92
C THR A 17 0.83 -1.85 -9.74
N ASN A 18 1.28 -1.34 -8.60
CA ASN A 18 0.95 -1.88 -7.31
C ASN A 18 -0.12 -0.95 -6.69
N GLY A 19 -1.35 -1.44 -6.58
CA GLY A 19 -2.46 -0.71 -5.97
C GLY A 19 -2.27 -0.45 -4.48
N ASP A 20 -1.46 -1.24 -3.78
CA ASP A 20 -1.23 -1.14 -2.33
C ASP A 20 -0.60 0.18 -1.92
N LEU A 21 0.25 0.75 -2.78
CA LEU A 21 0.89 2.03 -2.50
C LEU A 21 -0.14 3.16 -2.48
N LEU A 22 -1.02 3.20 -3.48
CA LEU A 22 -2.09 4.19 -3.53
C LEU A 22 -3.10 3.98 -2.39
N TRP A 23 -3.47 2.72 -2.13
CA TRP A 23 -4.34 2.35 -1.03
C TRP A 23 -3.75 2.77 0.32
N GLY A 24 -2.51 2.42 0.61
CA GLY A 24 -1.84 2.74 1.87
C GLY A 24 -1.76 4.25 2.10
N MET A 25 -1.48 5.04 1.06
CA MET A 25 -1.55 6.51 1.14
C MET A 25 -2.95 6.99 1.50
N GLN A 26 -4.00 6.48 0.85
CA GLN A 26 -5.39 6.85 1.12
C GLN A 26 -5.82 6.47 2.53
N PHE A 27 -5.56 5.23 2.91
CA PHE A 27 -5.97 4.66 4.18
C PHE A 27 -5.32 5.38 5.37
N LEU A 28 -4.02 5.66 5.30
CA LEU A 28 -3.32 6.39 6.36
C LEU A 28 -3.75 7.86 6.43
N SER A 29 -4.04 8.49 5.29
CA SER A 29 -4.56 9.87 5.24
C SER A 29 -5.93 9.97 5.91
N GLU A 30 -6.84 9.05 5.63
CA GLU A 30 -8.19 9.02 6.23
C GLU A 30 -8.12 8.80 7.75
N LYS A 31 -7.17 7.99 8.22
CA LYS A 31 -6.88 7.79 9.65
C LYS A 31 -6.12 8.95 10.29
N LYS A 32 -5.72 9.97 9.53
CA LYS A 32 -4.84 11.07 9.97
C LYS A 32 -3.58 10.54 10.68
N PHE A 33 -3.04 9.43 10.17
CA PHE A 33 -1.87 8.80 10.77
C PHE A 33 -0.63 9.64 10.52
N GLU A 34 0.13 9.90 11.59
CA GLU A 34 1.41 10.60 11.53
C GLU A 34 2.50 9.72 12.14
N GLN A 35 3.56 9.48 11.36
CA GLN A 35 4.71 8.73 11.85
C GLN A 35 5.62 9.63 12.68
N LYS A 36 5.50 9.54 14.01
CA LYS A 36 6.27 10.35 14.96
C LYS A 36 7.70 9.86 15.16
N ILE A 37 7.99 8.60 14.86
CA ILE A 37 9.34 8.05 15.00
C ILE A 37 10.15 8.38 13.74
N PRO A 38 11.26 9.12 13.85
CA PRO A 38 12.11 9.46 12.70
C PRO A 38 12.62 8.21 11.99
N ARG A 39 12.84 8.32 10.68
CA ARG A 39 13.46 7.25 9.91
C ARG A 39 14.90 7.06 10.38
N VAL A 40 15.22 5.85 10.83
CA VAL A 40 16.60 5.42 11.04
C VAL A 40 17.29 5.34 9.67
N ARG A 41 18.40 6.06 9.51
CA ARG A 41 19.26 5.98 8.33
C ARG A 41 20.52 5.24 8.75
N VAL A 42 20.83 4.16 8.04
CA VAL A 42 22.02 3.35 8.27
C VAL A 42 22.89 3.49 7.02
N GLU A 43 24.07 4.05 7.18
CA GLU A 43 25.05 4.20 6.08
C GLU A 43 25.94 2.97 5.97
N ASP A 44 26.18 2.28 7.08
CA ASP A 44 27.05 1.12 7.19
C ASP A 44 26.37 0.04 8.05
N ALA A 45 26.19 -1.16 7.48
CA ALA A 45 25.51 -2.27 8.13
C ALA A 45 26.27 -2.77 9.37
N GLU A 46 27.60 -2.65 9.39
CA GLU A 46 28.44 -3.09 10.51
C GLU A 46 28.29 -2.18 11.74
N LYS A 47 27.77 -0.96 11.55
CA LYS A 47 27.59 0.03 12.63
C LYS A 47 26.17 0.05 13.22
N ILE A 48 25.28 -0.88 12.84
CA ILE A 48 23.92 -0.93 13.36
C ILE A 48 23.94 -1.23 14.86
N THR A 49 23.40 -0.31 15.66
CA THR A 49 23.26 -0.54 17.11
C THR A 49 21.90 -1.17 17.44
N TYR A 50 21.80 -1.78 18.61
CA TYR A 50 20.51 -2.26 19.14
C TYR A 50 19.46 -1.15 19.22
N LYS A 51 19.88 0.10 19.52
CA LYS A 51 18.98 1.25 19.56
C LYS A 51 18.40 1.58 18.19
N ASP A 52 19.19 1.45 17.13
CA ASP A 52 18.75 1.65 15.75
C ASP A 52 17.74 0.60 15.34
N ALA A 53 18.05 -0.68 15.58
CA ALA A 53 17.16 -1.79 15.31
C ALA A 53 15.82 -1.65 16.07
N LYS A 54 15.88 -1.34 17.37
CA LYS A 54 14.68 -1.11 18.19
C LYS A 54 13.84 0.07 17.71
N THR A 55 14.48 1.15 17.26
CA THR A 55 13.78 2.35 16.75
C THR A 55 13.13 2.05 15.40
N ALA A 56 13.84 1.39 14.49
CA ALA A 56 13.32 0.97 13.20
C ALA A 56 12.14 -0.01 13.35
N MET A 57 12.27 -1.00 14.24
CA MET A 57 11.21 -1.97 14.53
C MET A 57 9.97 -1.29 15.09
N ARG A 58 10.11 -0.41 16.09
CA ARG A 58 8.97 0.34 16.65
C ARG A 58 8.27 1.18 15.59
N ARG A 59 9.05 1.87 14.75
CA ARG A 59 8.51 2.66 13.63
C ARG A 59 7.72 1.78 12.67
N GLY A 60 8.25 0.61 12.31
CA GLY A 60 7.61 -0.37 11.43
C GLY A 60 6.31 -0.92 12.00
N ILE A 61 6.32 -1.33 13.27
CA ILE A 61 5.12 -1.86 13.94
C ILE A 61 4.01 -0.81 14.00
N LEU A 62 4.33 0.45 14.34
CA LEU A 62 3.32 1.52 14.35
C LEU A 62 2.72 1.75 12.96
N TYR A 63 3.55 1.70 11.92
CA TYR A 63 3.09 1.83 10.54
C TYR A 63 2.18 0.66 10.13
N LEU A 64 2.57 -0.59 10.43
CA LEU A 64 1.76 -1.76 10.14
C LEU A 64 0.45 -1.73 10.93
N ALA A 65 0.47 -1.43 12.23
CA ALA A 65 -0.74 -1.28 13.04
C ALA A 65 -1.70 -0.22 12.46
N ALA A 66 -1.17 0.90 11.96
CA ALA A 66 -1.99 1.92 11.31
C ALA A 66 -2.65 1.44 10.01
N LEU A 67 -2.04 0.49 9.29
CA LEU A 67 -2.60 -0.14 8.09
C LEU A 67 -3.64 -1.24 8.38
N GLN A 68 -3.83 -1.65 9.63
CA GLN A 68 -4.82 -2.67 9.98
C GLN A 68 -6.25 -2.18 9.70
N ALA A 69 -7.06 -3.00 9.03
CA ALA A 69 -8.48 -2.74 8.78
C ALA A 69 -9.30 -2.79 10.08
N LYS A 70 -10.54 -2.29 10.04
CA LYS A 70 -11.41 -2.18 11.23
C LYS A 70 -11.76 -3.53 11.87
N ASP A 71 -11.82 -4.56 11.05
CA ASP A 71 -12.05 -5.96 11.39
C ASP A 71 -10.74 -6.74 11.65
N GLY A 72 -9.60 -6.06 11.68
CA GLY A 72 -8.33 -6.62 12.14
C GLY A 72 -7.45 -7.24 11.05
N HIS A 73 -7.91 -7.36 9.81
CA HIS A 73 -7.06 -7.87 8.72
C HIS A 73 -6.10 -6.80 8.16
N TRP A 74 -5.11 -7.22 7.39
CA TRP A 74 -4.26 -6.33 6.60
C TRP A 74 -4.61 -6.47 5.13
N PRO A 75 -5.24 -5.45 4.52
CA PRO A 75 -5.49 -5.46 3.08
C PRO A 75 -4.18 -5.49 2.32
N ALA A 76 -4.11 -6.34 1.30
CA ALA A 76 -3.00 -6.40 0.37
C ALA A 76 -3.54 -6.77 -1.01
N GLU A 77 -2.98 -6.16 -2.04
CA GLU A 77 -3.27 -6.44 -3.42
C GLU A 77 -2.67 -7.79 -3.76
N ASN A 78 -3.53 -8.77 -4.02
CA ASN A 78 -3.11 -10.04 -4.59
C ASN A 78 -3.06 -9.94 -6.12
N SER A 79 -2.15 -9.13 -6.66
CA SER A 79 -2.02 -8.87 -8.10
C SER A 79 -1.18 -9.92 -8.85
N GLY A 80 -0.94 -11.09 -8.25
CA GLY A 80 -0.12 -12.18 -8.82
C GLY A 80 -0.73 -12.90 -10.03
N ILE A 81 -2.06 -12.89 -10.20
CA ILE A 81 -2.74 -13.57 -11.32
C ILE A 81 -3.58 -12.56 -12.10
N MET A 82 -2.96 -11.86 -13.05
CA MET A 82 -3.66 -10.97 -13.99
C MET A 82 -4.72 -11.71 -14.86
N ILE A 83 -4.70 -13.05 -14.89
CA ILE A 83 -5.64 -13.89 -15.65
C ILE A 83 -7.07 -13.78 -15.09
N LEU A 84 -7.26 -13.47 -13.80
CA LEU A 84 -8.59 -13.33 -13.21
C LEU A 84 -9.34 -12.06 -13.68
N ASN A 85 -8.60 -11.02 -14.09
CA ASN A 85 -9.20 -9.75 -14.50
C ASN A 85 -9.88 -9.83 -15.88
N SER A 86 -9.37 -10.69 -16.78
CA SER A 86 -9.87 -10.82 -18.16
C SER A 86 -11.30 -11.39 -18.29
N PRO A 87 -11.66 -12.50 -17.62
CA PRO A 87 -13.03 -13.01 -17.65
C PRO A 87 -14.01 -12.10 -16.89
N PHE A 88 -13.57 -11.42 -15.82
CA PHE A 88 -14.41 -10.52 -15.05
C PHE A 88 -14.92 -9.32 -15.87
N VAL A 89 -14.01 -8.66 -16.62
CA VAL A 89 -14.39 -7.52 -17.49
C VAL A 89 -15.39 -7.96 -18.56
N SER A 90 -15.17 -9.13 -19.17
CA SER A 90 -16.06 -9.66 -20.21
C SER A 90 -17.47 -9.90 -19.66
N SER A 91 -17.60 -10.54 -18.49
CA SER A 91 -18.89 -10.81 -17.85
C SER A 91 -19.67 -9.54 -17.50
N CYS A 92 -19.00 -8.50 -16.99
CA CYS A 92 -19.66 -7.23 -16.66
C CYS A 92 -20.18 -6.49 -17.90
N SER A 93 -19.48 -6.60 -19.04
CA SER A 93 -19.95 -6.03 -20.31
C SER A 93 -21.24 -6.70 -20.82
N PHE A 94 -21.37 -8.02 -20.62
CA PHE A 94 -22.62 -8.74 -20.95
C PHE A 94 -23.77 -8.39 -20.01
N SER A 95 -23.49 -8.21 -18.71
CA SER A 95 -24.52 -7.90 -17.70
C SER A 95 -25.13 -6.51 -17.83
N ASN A 96 -24.40 -5.51 -18.33
CA ASN A 96 -24.92 -4.15 -18.58
C ASN A 96 -25.62 -4.01 -19.95
N SER A 97 -25.74 -5.11 -20.69
CA SER A 97 -26.39 -5.17 -22.01
C SER A 97 -27.77 -5.87 -21.97
N LEU A 98 -28.34 -6.06 -20.77
CA LEU A 98 -29.70 -6.55 -20.52
C LEU A 98 -30.51 -5.54 -19.71
#